data_AF-A0A939AX83-F1
#
_entry.id   AF-A0A939AX83-F1
#
_cell.length_a   1.000
_cell.length_b   1.000
_cell.length_c   1.000
_cell.angle_alpha   90.00
_cell.angle_beta   90.00
_cell.angle_gamma   90.00
#
_symmetry.space_group_name_H-M   'P 1'
#
loop_
_entity.id
_entity.type
_entity.pdbx_description
1 polymer ?
#
loop_
_entity_poly.entity_id
_entity_poly.type
_entity_poly.pdbx_seq_one_letter_code
_entity_poly.pdbx_strand_id
1 'polypeptide(L)' 'MTGVETLQSVQFVTVKGKRLAVLSASDWESLVEWVEQLEDRQIARAAFADLAAAGGDRRRAGWLEWEDAEKVLA' A
#
# COMPACT_ATOMS: atom_id res chain seq x y z
N MET A 1 -8.31 8.47 13.37
CA MET A 1 -8.74 9.26 12.20
C MET A 1 -8.57 8.40 10.98
N THR A 2 -9.44 8.55 9.98
CA THR A 2 -9.20 8.00 8.64
C THR A 2 -8.14 8.85 7.93
N GLY A 3 -7.45 8.30 6.92
CA GLY A 3 -6.46 9.07 6.16
C GLY A 3 -7.03 10.36 5.54
N VAL A 4 -8.30 10.33 5.14
CA VAL A 4 -9.01 11.50 4.59
C VAL A 4 -9.23 12.57 5.65
N GLU A 5 -9.62 12.20 6.87
CA GLU A 5 -9.79 13.16 7.98
C GLU A 5 -8.48 13.86 8.33
N THR A 6 -7.37 13.12 8.34
CA THR A 6 -6.03 13.67 8.56
C THR A 6 -5.63 14.67 7.46
N LEU A 7 -5.89 14.36 6.18
CA LEU A 7 -5.61 15.28 5.08
C LEU A 7 -6.47 16.55 5.11
N GLN A 8 -7.71 16.45 5.58
CA GLN A 8 -8.64 17.58 5.63
C GLN A 8 -8.42 18.51 6.83
N SER A 9 -7.81 18.01 7.90
CA SER A 9 -7.55 18.75 9.15
C SER A 9 -6.16 19.39 9.21
N VAL A 10 -5.37 19.23 8.16
CA VAL A 10 -3.97 19.67 8.13
C VAL A 10 -3.83 21.18 8.31
N GLN A 11 -2.90 21.57 9.17
CA GLN A 11 -2.53 22.97 9.32
C GLN A 11 -1.48 23.36 8.30
N PHE A 12 -1.45 24.63 7.91
CA PHE A 12 -0.46 25.14 6.97
C PHE A 12 0.44 26.18 7.62
N VAL A 13 1.74 26.10 7.34
CA VAL A 13 2.74 27.09 7.71
C VAL A 13 3.47 27.60 6.47
N THR A 14 3.92 28.85 6.48
CA THR A 14 4.71 29.41 5.36
C THR A 14 6.16 29.56 5.79
N VAL A 15 7.07 28.88 5.10
CA VAL A 15 8.52 28.95 5.33
C VAL A 15 9.21 29.38 4.04
N LYS A 16 9.92 30.51 4.08
CA LYS A 16 10.64 31.07 2.91
C LYS A 16 9.76 31.18 1.65
N GLY A 17 8.52 31.64 1.83
CA GLY A 17 7.55 31.79 0.73
C GLY A 17 6.87 30.49 0.25
N LYS A 18 7.19 29.34 0.85
CA LYS A 18 6.53 28.05 0.52
C LYS A 18 5.52 27.69 1.59
N ARG A 19 4.29 27.36 1.17
CA ARG A 19 3.22 26.87 2.04
C ARG A 19 3.39 25.36 2.24
N LEU A 20 3.55 24.93 3.48
CA LEU A 20 3.79 23.56 3.88
C LEU A 20 2.61 23.07 4.72
N ALA A 21 2.19 21.82 4.50
CA ALA A 21 1.25 21.10 5.35
C ALA A 21 2.00 20.53 6.57
N VAL A 22 1.44 20.67 7.76
CA VAL A 22 2.02 20.18 9.02
C VAL A 22 1.19 19.02 9.54
N LEU A 23 1.84 17.88 9.70
CA LEU A 23 1.29 16.64 10.24
C LEU A 23 2.16 16.17 11.40
N SER A 24 1.57 15.43 12.34
CA SER A 24 2.38 14.67 13.30
C SER A 24 3.12 13.55 12.57
N ALA A 25 4.25 13.10 13.11
CA ALA A 25 5.00 11.99 12.52
C ALA A 25 4.14 10.71 12.43
N SER A 26 3.36 10.42 13.47
CA SER A 26 2.44 9.27 13.49
C SER A 26 1.33 9.38 12.44
N ASP A 27 0.79 10.58 12.22
CA ASP A 27 -0.23 10.79 11.18
C ASP A 27 0.37 10.63 9.78
N TRP A 28 1.62 11.07 9.59
CA TRP A 28 2.35 10.85 8.34
C TRP A 28 2.58 9.37 8.06
N GLU A 29 3.10 8.62 9.04
CA GLU A 29 3.31 7.17 8.93
C GLU A 29 1.99 6.44 8.64
N SER A 30 0.90 6.82 9.33
CA SER A 30 -0.43 6.24 9.10
C SER A 30 -0.95 6.52 7.68
N LEU A 31 -0.64 7.68 7.09
CA LEU A 31 -1.01 8.00 5.72
C LEU A 31 -0.21 7.17 4.71
N VAL A 32 1.09 6.97 4.95
CA VAL A 32 1.95 6.10 4.12
C VAL A 32 1.38 4.69 4.14
N GLU A 33 1.16 4.12 5.31
CA GLU A 33 0.63 2.76 5.44
C GLU A 33 -0.77 2.62 4.83
N TRP A 34 -1.62 3.66 4.92
CA TRP A 34 -2.91 3.65 4.24
C TRP A 34 -2.79 3.57 2.71
N VAL A 35 -1.82 4.27 2.11
CA VAL A 35 -1.53 4.20 0.67
C VAL A 35 -0.99 2.82 0.30
N GLU A 36 -0.01 2.30 1.05
CA GLU A 36 0.53 0.95 0.84
C GLU A 36 -0.59 -0.10 0.90
N GLN A 37 -1.49 -0.02 1.88
CA GLN A 37 -2.65 -0.92 1.97
C GLN A 37 -3.62 -0.80 0.78
N LEU A 38 -3.71 0.36 0.11
CA LEU A 38 -4.52 0.49 -1.11
C LEU A 38 -3.86 -0.25 -2.27
N GLU A 39 -2.54 -0.11 -2.42
CA GLU A 39 -1.74 -0.76 -3.45
C GLU A 39 -1.70 -2.28 -3.24
N ASP A 40 -1.42 -2.73 -2.02
CA ASP A 40 -1.41 -4.15 -1.63
C ASP A 40 -2.75 -4.81 -1.89
N ARG A 41 -3.87 -4.12 -1.57
CA ARG A 41 -5.21 -4.65 -1.86
C ARG A 41 -5.45 -4.83 -3.35
N GLN A 42 -4.90 -3.97 -4.20
CA GLN A 42 -5.03 -4.13 -5.65
C GLN A 42 -4.22 -5.34 -6.14
N ILE A 43 -2.98 -5.50 -5.66
CA ILE A 43 -2.13 -6.65 -5.97
C ILE A 43 -2.80 -7.95 -5.51
N ALA A 44 -3.32 -7.98 -4.28
CA ALA A 44 -4.04 -9.13 -3.75
C ALA A 44 -5.27 -9.47 -4.60
N ARG A 45 -6.08 -8.47 -5.00
CA ARG A 45 -7.25 -8.71 -5.86
C ARG A 45 -6.85 -9.34 -7.20
N ALA A 46 -5.78 -8.88 -7.83
CA ALA A 46 -5.26 -9.47 -9.06
C ALA A 46 -4.82 -10.92 -8.84
N ALA A 47 -4.00 -11.16 -7.80
CA ALA A 47 -3.54 -12.51 -7.46
C ALA A 47 -4.70 -13.49 -7.17
N PHE A 48 -5.76 -13.02 -6.49
CA PHE A 48 -6.95 -13.84 -6.24
C PHE A 48 -7.75 -14.12 -7.52
N ALA A 49 -7.80 -13.19 -8.48
CA ALA A 49 -8.43 -13.42 -9.76
C ALA A 49 -7.69 -14.49 -10.57
N ASP A 50 -6.36 -14.44 -10.59
CA ASP A 50 -5.51 -15.45 -11.24
C ASP A 50 -5.66 -16.83 -10.59
N LEU A 51 -5.70 -16.86 -9.24
CA LEU A 51 -5.94 -18.10 -8.50
C LEU A 51 -7.33 -18.69 -8.81
N ALA A 52 -8.36 -17.84 -8.91
CA ALA A 52 -9.69 -18.28 -9.29
C ALA A 52 -9.72 -18.84 -10.73
N ALA A 53 -9.04 -18.19 -11.68
CA ALA A 53 -8.89 -18.68 -13.05
C ALA A 53 -8.14 -20.01 -13.13
N ALA A 54 -7.21 -20.26 -12.20
CA ALA A 54 -6.51 -21.54 -12.05
C ALA A 54 -7.34 -22.62 -11.32
N GLY A 55 -8.59 -22.34 -10.93
CA GLY A 55 -9.45 -23.26 -10.21
C GLY A 55 -9.05 -23.45 -8.74
N GLY A 56 -8.39 -22.46 -8.14
CA GLY A 56 -7.91 -22.51 -6.76
C GLY A 56 -6.57 -23.24 -6.58
N ASP A 57 -5.97 -23.74 -7.65
CA ASP A 57 -4.66 -24.38 -7.61
C ASP A 57 -3.54 -23.32 -7.72
N ARG A 58 -2.82 -23.12 -6.61
CA ARG A 58 -1.74 -22.14 -6.48
C ARG A 58 -0.58 -22.40 -7.44
N ARG A 59 -0.22 -23.67 -7.68
CA ARG A 59 0.87 -24.02 -8.60
C ARG A 59 0.48 -23.71 -10.04
N ARG A 60 -0.78 -24.00 -10.40
CA ARG A 60 -1.32 -23.63 -11.73
C ARG A 60 -1.46 -22.12 -11.90
N ALA A 61 -1.69 -21.38 -10.82
CA ALA A 61 -1.67 -19.91 -10.81
C ALA A 61 -0.26 -19.32 -10.85
N GLY A 62 0.79 -20.15 -10.91
CA GLY A 62 2.18 -19.71 -10.95
C GLY A 62 2.74 -19.20 -9.62
N TRP A 63 2.05 -19.46 -8.50
CA TRP A 63 2.54 -19.07 -7.19
C TRP A 63 3.70 -19.97 -6.79
N LEU A 64 4.74 -19.34 -6.25
CA LEU A 64 5.92 -20.00 -5.72
C LEU A 64 5.83 -20.06 -4.20
N GLU A 65 6.44 -21.10 -3.61
CA GLU A 65 6.79 -21.06 -2.20
C GLU A 65 7.84 -19.96 -1.98
N TRP A 66 7.91 -19.42 -0.76
CA TRP A 66 8.70 -18.23 -0.48
C TRP A 66 10.18 -18.43 -0.79
N GLU A 67 10.73 -19.61 -0.47
CA GLU A 67 12.13 -19.96 -0.74
C GLU A 67 12.47 -20.00 -2.24
N ASP A 68 11.47 -20.26 -3.10
CA ASP A 68 11.64 -20.24 -4.55
C ASP A 68 11.41 -18.83 -5.13
N ALA A 69 10.50 -18.06 -4.54
CA ALA A 69 10.29 -16.66 -4.89
C ALA A 69 11.55 -15.81 -4.64
N GLU A 70 12.23 -16.01 -3.51
CA GLU A 70 13.47 -15.31 -3.16
C GLU A 70 14.55 -15.49 -4.24
N LYS A 71 14.65 -16.68 -4.85
CA LYS A 71 15.62 -16.96 -5.93
C LYS A 71 15.31 -16.21 -7.22
N VAL A 72 14.04 -15.86 -7.45
CA VAL A 72 13.58 -15.10 -8.63
C VAL A 72 13.70 -13.60 -8.42
N LEU A 73 13.58 -13.13 -7.16
CA LEU A 73 13.59 -11.72 -6.79
C LEU A 73 14.99 -11.16 -6.45
N ALA A 74 15.98 -12.02 -6.25
CA ALA A 74 17.38 -11.66 -6.01
C ALA A 74 18.09 -11.16 -7.28
#